data_AF-A0A919AK92-F1
#
_entry.id   AF-A0A919AK92-F1
#
_cell.length_a   1.000
_cell.length_b   1.000
_cell.length_c   1.000
_cell.angle_alpha   90.00
_cell.angle_beta   90.00
_cell.angle_gamma   90.00
#
_symmetry.space_group_name_H-M   'P 1'
#
loop_
_entity.id
_entity.type
_entity.pdbx_description
1 polymer ?
#
loop_
_entity_poly.entity_id
_entity_poly.type
_entity_poly.pdbx_seq_one_letter_code
_entity_poly.pdbx_strand_id
1 'polypeptide(L)'
;MTADIRHSAGSKHCLSLDGFWRQKFQTAGVVVLAFAGILASPVKSEAASIDIVMDTSFADEVLAEVCSNKELDRDTVAASPVVQDMLGHYQRFREYFTFDAYFEERQAAANCQKAATNHFRFHQIVDEREAITENLQQVRRVTFQSMMPTLRRFSPSDAQVSARAVPVLGTPSCGGWSGSDAFFVDLPCLRGDVSGLKYLAAHEIYHLIQKEFMYASDGSSSVDKFLTEMMTEGSATAIVDFEQIKKPGPYSQMNLRQKKTNDRRMPINFDLLNIAVSQMQANPDEETYRHLYTIGMSGAYDAPMYGVGRVVFATVVNHVDSKTLLCLMKNDPADMLLTYQGLADRDTRFKGFGPAVLEYLNNRDFTPCKS
;
A
#
# COMPACT_ATOMS: atom_id res chain seq x y z
N MET A 1 11.71 -42.82 46.24
CA MET A 1 12.61 -41.65 46.13
C MET A 1 11.76 -40.46 45.68
N THR A 2 11.25 -39.72 46.66
CA THR A 2 10.41 -38.53 46.48
C THR A 2 11.33 -37.31 46.40
N ALA A 3 11.42 -36.71 45.22
CA ALA A 3 12.14 -35.46 45.02
C ALA A 3 11.15 -34.29 45.09
N ASP A 4 11.41 -33.45 46.09
CA ASP A 4 10.70 -32.25 46.49
C ASP A 4 11.12 -31.09 45.56
N ILE A 5 10.19 -30.55 44.76
CA ILE A 5 10.44 -29.37 43.91
C ILE A 5 9.68 -28.19 44.51
N ARG A 6 10.42 -27.32 45.19
CA ARG A 6 9.93 -26.04 45.70
C ARG A 6 9.75 -25.04 44.55
N HIS A 7 8.53 -24.57 44.36
CA HIS A 7 8.24 -23.36 43.58
C HIS A 7 8.58 -22.11 44.40
N SER A 8 9.58 -21.34 43.96
CA SER A 8 9.75 -19.96 44.42
C SER A 8 8.90 -19.03 43.55
N ALA A 9 7.86 -18.45 44.15
CA ALA A 9 7.09 -17.36 43.58
C ALA A 9 7.94 -16.08 43.58
N GLY A 10 8.44 -15.69 42.41
CA GLY A 10 9.04 -14.38 42.16
C GLY A 10 7.94 -13.39 41.77
N SER A 11 7.66 -12.44 42.64
CA SER A 11 6.78 -11.29 42.40
C SER A 11 7.34 -10.42 41.27
N LYS A 12 6.65 -10.37 40.13
CA LYS A 12 6.90 -9.34 39.11
C LYS A 12 6.14 -8.08 39.50
N HIS A 13 6.88 -7.04 39.85
CA HIS A 13 6.36 -5.68 39.94
C HIS A 13 5.84 -5.26 38.56
N CYS A 14 4.52 -5.12 38.43
CA CYS A 14 3.93 -4.33 37.37
C CYS A 14 4.28 -2.87 37.61
N LEU A 15 5.20 -2.33 36.82
CA LEU A 15 5.39 -0.88 36.70
C LEU A 15 4.15 -0.31 36.02
N SER A 16 3.31 0.40 36.78
CA SER A 16 2.16 1.12 36.22
C SER A 16 2.67 2.29 35.36
N LEU A 17 2.29 2.28 34.07
CA LEU A 17 2.59 3.34 33.09
C LEU A 17 1.83 4.66 33.33
N ASP A 18 1.11 4.79 34.45
CA ASP A 18 0.32 5.98 34.79
C ASP A 18 1.16 7.16 35.34
N GLY A 19 2.46 6.95 35.59
CA GLY A 19 3.32 7.93 36.27
C GLY A 19 4.01 8.96 35.36
N PHE A 20 4.13 8.72 34.06
CA PHE A 20 5.00 9.56 33.20
C PHE A 20 4.34 10.86 32.71
N TRP A 21 3.01 10.93 32.71
CA TRP A 21 2.28 12.09 32.17
C TRP A 21 1.89 13.17 33.18
N ARG A 22 2.15 12.97 34.50
CA ARG A 22 1.58 13.85 35.55
C ARG A 22 2.56 14.75 36.30
N GLN A 23 3.84 14.82 35.94
CA GLN A 23 4.81 15.56 36.75
C GLN A 23 5.74 16.46 35.94
N LYS A 24 5.22 17.55 35.36
CA LYS A 24 5.98 18.78 35.07
C LYS A 24 5.12 19.94 34.56
N PHE A 25 4.18 20.44 35.36
CA PHE A 25 3.64 21.81 35.19
C PHE A 25 3.15 22.37 36.54
N GLN A 26 4.09 22.69 37.42
CA GLN A 26 3.84 23.62 38.53
C GLN A 26 5.11 24.45 38.81
N THR A 27 5.26 25.55 38.09
CA THR A 27 5.85 26.79 38.62
C THR A 27 5.41 27.95 37.73
N ALA A 28 4.53 28.77 38.27
CA ALA A 28 4.06 30.00 37.67
C ALA A 28 5.17 31.05 37.71
N GLY A 29 5.55 31.55 36.53
CA GLY A 29 6.29 32.80 36.35
C GLY A 29 5.50 33.65 35.37
N VAL A 30 4.84 34.69 35.87
CA VAL A 30 4.12 35.67 35.05
C VAL A 30 5.15 36.53 34.32
N VAL A 31 5.39 36.24 33.04
CA VAL A 31 6.08 37.13 32.11
C VAL A 31 5.03 37.70 31.17
N VAL A 32 4.69 38.98 31.35
CA VAL A 32 3.86 39.75 30.42
C VAL A 32 4.75 40.15 29.24
N LEU A 33 4.74 39.35 28.16
CA LEU A 33 5.33 39.72 26.88
C LEU A 33 4.28 40.47 26.05
N ALA A 34 4.55 41.74 25.79
CA ALA A 34 3.81 42.55 24.84
C ALA A 34 4.10 42.03 23.42
N PHE A 35 3.20 41.22 22.87
CA PHE A 35 3.25 40.82 21.47
C PHE A 35 2.82 42.00 20.59
N ALA A 36 3.79 42.63 19.94
CA ALA A 36 3.54 43.47 18.78
C ALA A 36 2.94 42.58 17.68
N GLY A 37 1.67 42.82 17.35
CA GLY A 37 0.92 42.10 16.33
C GLY A 37 1.51 42.35 14.96
N ILE A 38 2.40 41.45 14.52
CA ILE A 38 2.65 41.25 13.10
C ILE A 38 1.38 40.58 12.58
N LEU A 39 0.52 41.37 11.93
CA LEU A 39 -0.57 40.87 11.10
C LEU A 39 0.07 40.12 9.93
N ALA A 40 0.46 38.86 10.16
CA ALA A 40 0.81 37.96 9.10
C ALA A 40 -0.43 37.82 8.22
N SER A 41 -0.37 38.37 7.02
CA SER A 41 -1.37 38.13 5.99
C SER A 41 -1.61 36.63 5.93
N PRO A 42 -2.87 36.16 5.95
CA PRO A 42 -3.15 34.74 5.87
C PRO A 42 -2.51 34.22 4.59
N VAL A 43 -1.47 33.43 4.73
CA VAL A 43 -0.94 32.63 3.62
C VAL A 43 -2.12 31.74 3.25
N LYS A 44 -2.74 32.03 2.10
CA LYS A 44 -3.73 31.12 1.52
C LYS A 44 -2.96 29.83 1.25
N SER A 45 -3.09 28.87 2.16
CA SER A 45 -2.65 27.50 1.89
C SER A 45 -3.39 27.05 0.65
N GLU A 46 -2.67 26.95 -0.47
CA GLU A 46 -3.23 26.39 -1.69
C GLU A 46 -3.60 24.95 -1.39
N ALA A 47 -4.86 24.59 -1.63
CA ALA A 47 -5.33 23.24 -1.37
C ALA A 47 -4.53 22.25 -2.25
N ALA A 48 -4.23 21.08 -1.69
CA ALA A 48 -3.50 20.02 -2.37
C ALA A 48 -3.96 19.85 -3.83
N SER A 49 -3.01 20.01 -4.74
CA SER A 49 -3.21 19.90 -6.18
C SER A 49 -2.91 18.47 -6.59
N ILE A 50 -3.96 17.73 -6.92
CA ILE A 50 -3.87 16.35 -7.42
C ILE A 50 -4.46 16.36 -8.82
N ASP A 51 -3.61 16.24 -9.84
CA ASP A 51 -4.00 16.18 -11.24
C ASP A 51 -3.69 14.79 -11.81
N ILE A 52 -4.73 14.13 -12.32
CA ILE A 52 -4.62 12.76 -12.82
C ILE A 52 -5.23 12.68 -14.21
N VAL A 53 -4.40 12.30 -15.18
CA VAL A 53 -4.81 12.16 -16.58
C VAL A 53 -4.86 10.68 -16.96
N MET A 54 -5.94 10.25 -17.60
CA MET A 54 -6.04 8.91 -18.17
C MET A 54 -5.28 8.86 -19.50
N ASP A 55 -4.24 8.04 -19.58
CA ASP A 55 -3.41 7.83 -20.77
C ASP A 55 -3.63 6.42 -21.31
N THR A 56 -4.45 6.28 -22.37
CA THR A 56 -4.77 4.97 -22.96
C THR A 56 -3.85 4.58 -24.11
N SER A 57 -2.84 5.39 -24.43
CA SER A 57 -2.03 5.23 -25.64
C SER A 57 -1.37 3.84 -25.72
N PHE A 58 -0.83 3.34 -24.60
CA PHE A 58 -0.20 2.03 -24.53
C PHE A 58 -1.19 0.88 -24.76
N ALA A 59 -2.35 0.89 -24.09
CA ALA A 59 -3.37 -0.15 -24.30
C ALA A 59 -3.92 -0.12 -25.74
N ASP A 60 -4.08 1.07 -26.33
CA ASP A 60 -4.49 1.24 -27.71
C ASP A 60 -3.48 0.64 -28.70
N GLU A 61 -2.19 0.89 -28.48
CA GLU A 61 -1.10 0.31 -29.27
C GLU A 61 -1.15 -1.22 -29.21
N VAL A 62 -1.20 -1.81 -28.01
CA VAL A 62 -1.21 -3.26 -27.84
C VAL A 62 -2.47 -3.89 -28.48
N LEU A 63 -3.66 -3.30 -28.33
CA LEU A 63 -4.88 -3.82 -28.96
C LEU A 63 -4.88 -3.70 -30.49
N ALA A 64 -4.25 -2.67 -31.04
CA ALA A 64 -4.09 -2.50 -32.48
C ALA A 64 -3.17 -3.58 -33.07
N GLU A 65 -2.24 -4.11 -32.26
CA GLU A 65 -1.31 -5.16 -32.67
C GLU A 65 -1.91 -6.56 -32.59
N VAL A 66 -2.70 -6.86 -31.56
CA VAL A 66 -3.28 -8.20 -31.36
C VAL A 66 -4.13 -8.62 -32.57
N CYS A 67 -3.82 -9.79 -33.12
CA CYS A 67 -4.42 -10.36 -34.33
C CYS A 67 -4.31 -9.48 -35.60
N SER A 68 -3.29 -8.62 -35.69
CA SER A 68 -3.04 -7.78 -36.88
C SER A 68 -2.08 -8.41 -37.89
N ASN A 69 -1.38 -9.50 -37.52
CA ASN A 69 -0.23 -10.07 -38.24
C ASN A 69 0.93 -9.08 -38.43
N LYS A 70 1.00 -8.00 -37.62
CA LYS A 70 2.12 -7.07 -37.60
C LYS A 70 3.34 -7.75 -36.97
N GLU A 71 4.48 -7.67 -37.65
CA GLU A 71 5.78 -7.97 -37.06
C GLU A 71 6.17 -6.83 -36.11
N LEU A 72 6.47 -7.17 -34.87
CA LEU A 72 6.80 -6.19 -33.83
C LEU A 72 8.29 -5.84 -33.91
N ASP A 73 8.58 -4.54 -33.88
CA ASP A 73 9.97 -4.08 -33.77
C ASP A 73 10.45 -4.23 -32.33
N ARG A 74 11.45 -5.10 -32.14
CA ARG A 74 11.96 -5.46 -30.83
C ARG A 74 12.55 -4.28 -30.08
N ASP A 75 13.30 -3.42 -30.76
CA ASP A 75 13.96 -2.28 -30.14
C ASP A 75 12.93 -1.23 -29.69
N THR A 76 11.88 -1.00 -30.49
CA THR A 76 10.75 -0.14 -30.11
C THR A 76 10.04 -0.66 -28.86
N VAL A 77 9.75 -1.97 -28.79
CA VAL A 77 9.10 -2.56 -27.61
C VAL A 77 10.01 -2.50 -26.38
N ALA A 78 11.32 -2.71 -26.54
CA ALA A 78 12.31 -2.60 -25.46
C ALA A 78 12.48 -1.17 -24.94
N ALA A 79 12.35 -0.18 -25.83
CA ALA A 79 12.44 1.23 -25.49
C ALA A 79 11.16 1.80 -24.84
N SER A 80 10.07 1.02 -24.79
CA SER A 80 8.81 1.47 -24.18
C SER A 80 8.98 1.68 -22.67
N PRO A 81 8.76 2.90 -22.14
CA PRO A 81 8.87 3.16 -20.70
C PRO A 81 7.90 2.32 -19.87
N VAL A 82 6.70 2.07 -20.39
CA VAL A 82 5.68 1.23 -19.73
C VAL A 82 6.17 -0.21 -19.58
N VAL A 83 6.84 -0.76 -20.61
CA VAL A 83 7.39 -2.11 -20.57
C VAL A 83 8.57 -2.17 -19.59
N GLN A 84 9.45 -1.17 -19.59
CA GLN A 84 10.59 -1.10 -18.66
C GLN A 84 10.12 -1.02 -17.20
N ASP A 85 9.16 -0.16 -16.90
CA ASP A 85 8.58 -0.04 -15.56
C ASP A 85 7.88 -1.33 -15.12
N MET A 86 7.09 -1.94 -16.01
CA MET A 86 6.42 -3.21 -15.74
C MET A 86 7.44 -4.31 -15.42
N LEU A 87 8.47 -4.47 -16.24
CA LEU A 87 9.49 -5.50 -16.02
C LEU A 87 10.29 -5.22 -14.74
N GLY A 88 10.69 -3.97 -14.49
CA GLY A 88 11.36 -3.57 -13.26
C GLY A 88 10.52 -3.86 -12.01
N HIS A 89 9.21 -3.65 -12.08
CA HIS A 89 8.28 -3.99 -11.00
C HIS A 89 8.17 -5.51 -10.81
N TYR A 90 7.94 -6.28 -11.88
CA TYR A 90 7.57 -7.70 -11.73
C TYR A 90 8.78 -8.65 -11.58
N GLN A 91 9.94 -8.33 -12.14
CA GLN A 91 11.15 -9.18 -12.05
C GLN A 91 11.57 -9.48 -10.62
N ARG A 92 11.29 -8.58 -9.67
CA ARG A 92 11.59 -8.78 -8.25
C ARG A 92 10.80 -9.94 -7.63
N PHE A 93 9.65 -10.31 -8.22
CA PHE A 93 8.82 -11.40 -7.70
C PHE A 93 9.21 -12.75 -8.29
N ARG A 94 9.56 -12.80 -9.59
CA ARG A 94 9.92 -14.04 -10.29
C ARG A 94 10.90 -13.75 -11.42
N GLU A 95 11.92 -14.59 -11.54
CA GLU A 95 13.00 -14.43 -12.52
C GLU A 95 12.56 -14.61 -13.98
N TYR A 96 11.44 -15.29 -14.23
CA TYR A 96 10.94 -15.54 -15.58
C TYR A 96 10.16 -14.36 -16.19
N PHE A 97 9.97 -13.24 -15.48
CA PHE A 97 9.37 -12.04 -16.05
C PHE A 97 10.42 -11.23 -16.84
N THR A 98 10.93 -11.80 -17.92
CA THR A 98 11.96 -11.19 -18.76
C THR A 98 11.38 -10.42 -19.93
N PHE A 99 12.17 -9.52 -20.51
CA PHE A 99 11.81 -8.85 -21.77
C PHE A 99 11.57 -9.86 -22.90
N ASP A 100 12.39 -10.91 -22.97
CA ASP A 100 12.28 -11.95 -24.00
C ASP A 100 10.94 -12.65 -23.95
N ALA A 101 10.52 -13.08 -22.75
CA ALA A 101 9.22 -13.71 -22.54
C ALA A 101 8.07 -12.74 -22.88
N TYR A 102 8.17 -11.47 -22.47
CA TYR A 102 7.15 -10.47 -22.81
C TYR A 102 7.04 -10.27 -24.32
N PHE A 103 8.16 -10.11 -25.01
CA PHE A 103 8.20 -9.88 -26.45
C PHE A 103 7.67 -11.08 -27.23
N GLU A 104 8.09 -12.31 -26.87
CA GLU A 104 7.60 -13.53 -27.50
C GLU A 104 6.07 -13.66 -27.36
N GLU A 105 5.53 -13.45 -26.16
CA GLU A 105 4.09 -13.54 -25.92
C GLU A 105 3.30 -12.45 -26.66
N ARG A 106 3.80 -11.21 -26.69
CA ARG A 106 3.20 -10.10 -27.46
C ARG A 106 3.24 -10.36 -28.96
N GLN A 107 4.35 -10.90 -29.48
CA GLN A 107 4.51 -11.25 -30.90
C GLN A 107 3.59 -12.39 -31.31
N ALA A 108 3.44 -13.42 -30.46
CA ALA A 108 2.47 -14.49 -30.68
C ALA A 108 1.04 -13.92 -30.74
N ALA A 109 0.67 -13.04 -29.81
CA ALA A 109 -0.63 -12.39 -29.81
C ALA A 109 -0.87 -11.52 -31.07
N ALA A 110 0.16 -10.84 -31.58
CA ALA A 110 0.08 -10.09 -32.82
C ALA A 110 -0.28 -10.97 -34.03
N ASN A 111 0.20 -12.22 -34.02
CA ASN A 111 -0.12 -13.25 -35.02
C ASN A 111 -1.42 -14.02 -34.72
N CYS A 112 -2.22 -13.55 -33.76
CA CYS A 112 -3.43 -14.24 -33.28
C CYS A 112 -3.17 -15.65 -32.75
N GLN A 113 -1.99 -15.87 -32.16
CA GLN A 113 -1.55 -17.14 -31.60
C GLN A 113 -1.35 -17.02 -30.08
N LYS A 114 -1.35 -18.19 -29.42
CA LYS A 114 -0.98 -18.34 -28.01
C LYS A 114 0.44 -18.87 -27.96
N ALA A 115 1.33 -18.12 -27.31
CA ALA A 115 2.70 -18.58 -27.07
C ALA A 115 2.71 -19.85 -26.20
N ALA A 116 3.84 -20.55 -26.15
CA ALA A 116 3.99 -21.74 -25.31
C ALA A 116 3.84 -21.40 -23.82
N THR A 117 4.31 -20.22 -23.42
CA THR A 117 4.11 -19.63 -22.08
C THR A 117 2.97 -18.62 -22.08
N ASN A 118 2.56 -18.20 -20.89
CA ASN A 118 1.54 -17.18 -20.69
C ASN A 118 1.82 -16.36 -19.42
N HIS A 119 3.07 -16.00 -19.20
CA HIS A 119 3.53 -15.25 -18.04
C HIS A 119 2.90 -13.86 -17.97
N PHE A 120 2.66 -13.24 -19.11
CA PHE A 120 2.07 -11.90 -19.24
C PHE A 120 0.61 -11.94 -19.68
N ARG A 121 -0.01 -13.13 -19.70
CA ARG A 121 -1.45 -13.33 -19.92
C ARG A 121 -1.95 -12.83 -21.28
N PHE A 122 -1.09 -12.79 -22.30
CA PHE A 122 -1.48 -12.43 -23.66
C PHE A 122 -2.51 -13.39 -24.28
N HIS A 123 -2.60 -14.64 -23.80
CA HIS A 123 -3.65 -15.57 -24.24
C HIS A 123 -5.04 -15.00 -23.97
N GLN A 124 -5.25 -14.36 -22.81
CA GLN A 124 -6.53 -13.72 -22.46
C GLN A 124 -6.84 -12.55 -23.40
N ILE A 125 -5.81 -11.80 -23.80
CA ILE A 125 -6.01 -10.63 -24.68
C ILE A 125 -6.44 -11.06 -26.08
N VAL A 126 -5.88 -12.17 -26.59
CA VAL A 126 -6.31 -12.79 -27.84
C VAL A 126 -7.76 -13.28 -27.72
N ASP A 127 -8.10 -13.99 -26.64
CA ASP A 127 -9.44 -14.58 -26.45
C ASP A 127 -10.54 -13.53 -26.20
N GLU A 128 -10.21 -12.42 -25.52
CA GLU A 128 -11.19 -11.43 -25.04
C GLU A 128 -11.03 -10.05 -25.69
N ARG A 129 -10.38 -9.97 -26.87
CA ARG A 129 -10.01 -8.71 -27.54
C ARG A 129 -11.15 -7.69 -27.64
N GLU A 130 -12.34 -8.12 -28.07
CA GLU A 130 -13.51 -7.25 -28.21
C GLU A 130 -13.98 -6.69 -26.87
N ALA A 131 -14.12 -7.56 -25.86
CA ALA A 131 -14.51 -7.15 -24.51
C ALA A 131 -13.49 -6.20 -23.87
N ILE A 132 -12.18 -6.44 -24.08
CA ILE A 132 -11.13 -5.53 -23.60
C ILE A 132 -11.19 -4.18 -24.32
N THR A 133 -11.46 -4.18 -25.63
CA THR A 133 -11.64 -2.95 -26.42
C THR A 133 -12.82 -2.13 -25.89
N GLU A 134 -13.95 -2.77 -25.61
CA GLU A 134 -15.12 -2.12 -24.99
C GLU A 134 -14.79 -1.56 -23.60
N ASN A 135 -14.08 -2.33 -22.78
CA ASN A 135 -13.63 -1.87 -21.47
C ASN A 135 -12.74 -0.63 -21.58
N LEU A 136 -11.80 -0.60 -22.53
CA LEU A 136 -10.94 0.56 -22.76
C LEU A 136 -11.76 1.81 -23.09
N GLN A 137 -12.83 1.69 -23.89
CA GLN A 137 -13.73 2.82 -24.17
C GLN A 137 -14.44 3.34 -22.91
N GLN A 138 -14.77 2.47 -21.96
CA GLN A 138 -15.35 2.88 -20.69
C GLN A 138 -14.31 3.59 -19.82
N VAL A 139 -13.08 3.05 -19.77
CA VAL A 139 -11.96 3.61 -19.01
C VAL A 139 -11.60 5.02 -19.46
N ARG A 140 -11.61 5.31 -20.77
CA ARG A 140 -11.38 6.67 -21.32
C ARG A 140 -12.32 7.74 -20.76
N ARG A 141 -13.50 7.34 -20.29
CA ARG A 141 -14.53 8.27 -19.75
C ARG A 141 -14.43 8.42 -18.23
N VAL A 142 -13.52 7.71 -17.58
CA VAL A 142 -13.38 7.75 -16.13
C VAL A 142 -12.71 9.04 -15.70
N THR A 143 -13.35 9.70 -14.74
CA THR A 143 -12.77 10.84 -14.01
C THR A 143 -12.53 10.43 -12.57
N PHE A 144 -11.44 10.91 -11.97
CA PHE A 144 -11.09 10.64 -10.57
C PHE A 144 -11.60 11.69 -9.57
N GLN A 145 -12.34 12.70 -10.05
CA GLN A 145 -12.84 13.81 -9.22
C GLN A 145 -13.64 13.35 -7.99
N SER A 146 -14.40 12.25 -8.10
CA SER A 146 -15.16 11.70 -6.98
C SER A 146 -14.29 11.18 -5.83
N MET A 147 -13.01 10.86 -6.07
CA MET A 147 -12.08 10.35 -5.07
C MET A 147 -11.24 11.46 -4.41
N MET A 148 -11.22 12.67 -4.99
CA MET A 148 -10.41 13.78 -4.48
C MET A 148 -10.70 14.17 -3.02
N PRO A 149 -11.96 14.18 -2.54
CA PRO A 149 -12.23 14.46 -1.12
C PRO A 149 -11.56 13.44 -0.19
N THR A 150 -11.57 12.16 -0.57
CA THR A 150 -10.93 11.08 0.21
C THR A 150 -9.42 11.26 0.20
N LEU A 151 -8.80 11.43 -0.97
CA LEU A 151 -7.35 11.62 -1.07
C LEU A 151 -6.89 12.83 -0.26
N ARG A 152 -7.51 14.00 -0.47
CA ARG A 152 -7.16 15.25 0.24
C ARG A 152 -7.27 15.15 1.75
N ARG A 153 -8.21 14.35 2.28
CA ARG A 153 -8.36 14.14 3.73
C ARG A 153 -7.10 13.51 4.35
N PHE A 154 -6.39 12.71 3.58
CA PHE A 154 -5.23 11.93 4.02
C PHE A 154 -3.92 12.43 3.41
N SER A 155 -3.92 13.63 2.83
CA SER A 155 -2.75 14.29 2.25
C SER A 155 -2.36 15.53 3.06
N PRO A 156 -1.06 15.88 3.08
CA PRO A 156 -0.62 17.23 3.43
C PRO A 156 -1.36 18.29 2.59
N SER A 157 -1.64 19.45 3.17
CA SER A 157 -2.37 20.52 2.48
C SER A 157 -1.61 21.06 1.27
N ASP A 158 -0.28 20.96 1.29
CA ASP A 158 0.66 21.40 0.27
C ASP A 158 1.09 20.29 -0.70
N ALA A 159 0.47 19.11 -0.64
CA ALA A 159 0.80 18.02 -1.56
C ALA A 159 0.52 18.41 -3.02
N GLN A 160 1.52 18.17 -3.88
CA GLN A 160 1.44 18.39 -5.32
C GLN A 160 1.69 17.07 -6.03
N VAL A 161 0.64 16.47 -6.58
CA VAL A 161 0.75 15.21 -7.31
C VAL A 161 0.18 15.41 -8.71
N SER A 162 1.00 15.15 -9.71
CA SER A 162 0.60 15.07 -11.10
C SER A 162 0.97 13.70 -11.62
N ALA A 163 0.00 12.93 -12.11
CA ALA A 163 0.28 11.58 -12.58
C ALA A 163 -0.62 11.11 -13.72
N ARG A 164 -0.14 10.09 -14.42
CA ARG A 164 -0.88 9.40 -15.47
C ARG A 164 -1.46 8.09 -14.95
N ALA A 165 -2.74 7.86 -15.21
CA ALA A 165 -3.37 6.56 -15.06
C ALA A 165 -3.21 5.82 -16.40
N VAL A 166 -2.40 4.76 -16.43
CA VAL A 166 -2.06 4.03 -17.66
C VAL A 166 -2.69 2.65 -17.62
N PRO A 167 -3.79 2.39 -18.36
CA PRO A 167 -4.28 1.04 -18.54
C PRO A 167 -3.24 0.23 -19.31
N VAL A 168 -2.89 -0.93 -18.78
CA VAL A 168 -1.88 -1.81 -19.33
C VAL A 168 -2.48 -3.15 -19.73
N LEU A 169 -1.88 -3.73 -20.75
CA LEU A 169 -2.16 -5.05 -21.29
C LEU A 169 -0.86 -5.83 -21.27
N GLY A 170 -0.94 -7.15 -21.08
CA GLY A 170 0.24 -7.99 -21.05
C GLY A 170 0.96 -7.95 -19.70
N THR A 171 0.22 -7.95 -18.58
CA THR A 171 0.82 -7.96 -17.23
C THR A 171 0.68 -9.34 -16.58
N PRO A 172 1.50 -9.70 -15.58
CA PRO A 172 1.43 -11.01 -14.95
C PRO A 172 0.44 -11.13 -13.77
N SER A 173 -0.18 -10.04 -13.31
CA SER A 173 -1.04 -10.05 -12.12
C SER A 173 -2.29 -9.18 -12.30
N CYS A 174 -3.33 -9.48 -11.50
CA CYS A 174 -4.48 -8.58 -11.36
C CYS A 174 -4.18 -7.54 -10.28
N GLY A 175 -3.81 -6.32 -10.70
CA GLY A 175 -3.49 -5.25 -9.77
C GLY A 175 -3.15 -3.95 -10.47
N GLY A 176 -2.65 -3.01 -9.69
CA GLY A 176 -1.94 -1.84 -10.18
C GLY A 176 -0.53 -1.81 -9.60
N TRP A 177 0.28 -0.89 -10.12
CA TRP A 177 1.51 -0.47 -9.47
C TRP A 177 1.78 0.99 -9.81
N SER A 178 2.58 1.64 -8.97
CA SER A 178 2.89 3.06 -9.11
C SER A 178 4.37 3.28 -9.45
N GLY A 179 4.63 3.88 -10.62
CA GLY A 179 5.91 4.44 -11.03
C GLY A 179 6.17 5.82 -10.41
N SER A 180 7.08 6.60 -10.99
CA SER A 180 7.42 7.95 -10.51
C SER A 180 6.35 8.99 -10.87
N ASP A 181 5.83 8.97 -12.11
CA ASP A 181 4.86 9.93 -12.66
C ASP A 181 3.58 9.26 -13.18
N ALA A 182 3.45 7.96 -12.99
CA ALA A 182 2.33 7.17 -13.48
C ALA A 182 1.95 6.08 -12.49
N PHE A 183 0.69 5.66 -12.55
CA PHE A 183 0.29 4.36 -12.06
C PHE A 183 -0.36 3.56 -13.17
N PHE A 184 -0.15 2.26 -13.10
CA PHE A 184 -0.53 1.33 -14.13
C PHE A 184 -1.66 0.46 -13.61
N VAL A 185 -2.64 0.18 -14.47
CA VAL A 185 -3.78 -0.66 -14.11
C VAL A 185 -3.97 -1.78 -15.11
N ASP A 186 -3.98 -3.01 -14.62
CA ASP A 186 -4.25 -4.16 -15.45
C ASP A 186 -5.71 -4.18 -15.97
N LEU A 187 -5.88 -3.81 -17.24
CA LEU A 187 -7.20 -3.66 -17.86
C LEU A 187 -8.00 -4.97 -17.96
N PRO A 188 -7.39 -6.14 -18.30
CA PRO A 188 -8.13 -7.40 -18.41
C PRO A 188 -8.76 -7.83 -17.08
N CYS A 189 -8.14 -7.54 -15.93
CA CYS A 189 -8.72 -7.88 -14.64
C CYS A 189 -9.89 -6.99 -14.22
N LEU A 190 -10.03 -5.78 -14.78
CA LEU A 190 -11.17 -4.92 -14.47
C LEU A 190 -12.48 -5.51 -14.98
N ARG A 191 -12.48 -6.15 -16.16
CA ARG A 191 -13.67 -6.76 -16.79
C ARG A 191 -14.90 -5.83 -16.77
N GLY A 192 -14.69 -4.57 -17.13
CA GLY A 192 -15.73 -3.53 -17.17
C GLY A 192 -16.09 -2.92 -15.81
N ASP A 193 -15.38 -3.27 -14.73
CA ASP A 193 -15.61 -2.72 -13.39
C ASP A 193 -15.05 -1.31 -13.22
N VAL A 194 -15.72 -0.34 -13.84
CA VAL A 194 -15.35 1.09 -13.77
C VAL A 194 -15.36 1.63 -12.33
N SER A 195 -16.24 1.12 -11.47
CA SER A 195 -16.25 1.53 -10.06
C SER A 195 -15.01 1.00 -9.35
N GLY A 196 -14.69 -0.28 -9.55
CA GLY A 196 -13.46 -0.89 -9.03
C GLY A 196 -12.20 -0.16 -9.51
N LEU A 197 -12.15 0.25 -10.77
CA LEU A 197 -11.05 1.06 -11.31
C LEU A 197 -10.84 2.36 -10.54
N LYS A 198 -11.91 3.08 -10.18
CA LYS A 198 -11.77 4.34 -9.43
C LYS A 198 -11.16 4.12 -8.05
N TYR A 199 -11.51 3.01 -7.39
CA TYR A 199 -10.98 2.66 -6.08
C TYR A 199 -9.54 2.16 -6.17
N LEU A 200 -9.22 1.31 -7.16
CA LEU A 200 -7.83 0.93 -7.42
C LEU A 200 -6.97 2.17 -7.75
N ALA A 201 -7.45 3.05 -8.62
CA ALA A 201 -6.74 4.28 -8.92
C ALA A 201 -6.51 5.14 -7.68
N ALA A 202 -7.50 5.28 -6.79
CA ALA A 202 -7.31 6.02 -5.55
C ALA A 202 -6.25 5.38 -4.64
N HIS A 203 -6.17 4.05 -4.58
CA HIS A 203 -5.10 3.31 -3.88
C HIS A 203 -3.73 3.70 -4.45
N GLU A 204 -3.56 3.59 -5.76
CA GLU A 204 -2.29 3.88 -6.44
C GLU A 204 -1.90 5.37 -6.38
N ILE A 205 -2.86 6.28 -6.58
CA ILE A 205 -2.63 7.72 -6.43
C ILE A 205 -2.16 8.03 -5.01
N TYR A 206 -2.67 7.31 -4.00
CA TYR A 206 -2.22 7.51 -2.64
C TYR A 206 -0.77 7.08 -2.42
N HIS A 207 -0.27 6.07 -3.12
CA HIS A 207 1.16 5.78 -3.12
C HIS A 207 2.00 6.94 -3.64
N LEU A 208 1.54 7.63 -4.68
CA LEU A 208 2.22 8.83 -5.18
C LEU A 208 2.22 9.96 -4.15
N ILE A 209 1.10 10.16 -3.45
CA ILE A 209 1.02 11.13 -2.35
C ILE A 209 1.95 10.71 -1.21
N GLN A 210 1.95 9.45 -0.80
CA GLN A 210 2.84 8.93 0.25
C GLN A 210 4.32 9.20 -0.05
N LYS A 211 4.77 9.06 -1.31
CA LYS A 211 6.16 9.35 -1.70
C LYS A 211 6.61 10.78 -1.37
N GLU A 212 5.69 11.74 -1.32
CA GLU A 212 6.00 13.15 -1.03
C GLU A 212 6.21 13.44 0.47
N PHE A 213 5.70 12.59 1.37
CA PHE A 213 5.69 12.94 2.80
C PHE A 213 5.83 11.77 3.77
N MET A 214 5.42 10.57 3.41
CA MET A 214 5.48 9.42 4.29
C MET A 214 6.94 9.01 4.50
N TYR A 215 7.22 8.49 5.69
CA TYR A 215 8.54 7.94 6.01
C TYR A 215 8.96 6.89 4.96
N ALA A 216 10.19 7.04 4.47
CA ALA A 216 10.85 6.06 3.61
C ALA A 216 11.94 5.37 4.42
N SER A 217 11.84 4.04 4.53
CA SER A 217 12.91 3.22 5.09
C SER A 217 14.19 3.40 4.26
N ASP A 218 15.32 3.52 4.95
CA ASP A 218 16.65 3.50 4.30
C ASP A 218 17.06 2.08 3.86
N GLY A 219 16.25 1.07 4.17
CA GLY A 219 16.48 -0.33 3.84
C GLY A 219 17.54 -1.01 4.69
N SER A 220 18.06 -0.35 5.73
CA SER A 220 19.13 -0.90 6.59
C SER A 220 18.67 -2.05 7.50
N SER A 221 17.37 -2.15 7.76
CA SER A 221 16.76 -3.20 8.57
C SER A 221 15.62 -3.88 7.82
N SER A 222 15.68 -5.21 7.67
CA SER A 222 14.62 -6.01 7.06
C SER A 222 13.27 -5.83 7.77
N VAL A 223 13.28 -5.65 9.10
CA VAL A 223 12.06 -5.38 9.87
C VAL A 223 11.52 -3.98 9.55
N ASP A 224 12.38 -2.95 9.53
CA ASP A 224 11.97 -1.58 9.21
C ASP A 224 11.36 -1.49 7.81
N LYS A 225 12.04 -2.09 6.84
CA LYS A 225 11.59 -2.22 5.45
C LYS A 225 10.21 -2.90 5.40
N PHE A 226 10.04 -4.03 6.09
CA PHE A 226 8.78 -4.77 6.10
C PHE A 226 7.63 -4.02 6.77
N LEU A 227 7.87 -3.36 7.91
CA LEU A 227 6.86 -2.57 8.62
C LEU A 227 6.49 -1.31 7.83
N THR A 228 7.46 -0.67 7.18
CA THR A 228 7.21 0.46 6.27
C THR A 228 6.31 0.02 5.12
N GLU A 229 6.64 -1.07 4.41
CA GLU A 229 5.84 -1.62 3.32
C GLU A 229 4.41 -1.99 3.79
N MET A 230 4.29 -2.64 4.96
CA MET A 230 2.99 -2.95 5.57
C MET A 230 2.15 -1.68 5.81
N MET A 231 2.77 -0.61 6.32
CA MET A 231 2.06 0.64 6.59
C MET A 231 1.70 1.40 5.32
N THR A 232 2.60 1.43 4.33
CA THR A 232 2.38 2.04 3.01
C THR A 232 1.16 1.41 2.34
N GLU A 233 1.15 0.08 2.23
CA GLU A 233 0.07 -0.66 1.59
C GLU A 233 -1.21 -0.70 2.42
N GLY A 234 -1.08 -0.86 3.74
CA GLY A 234 -2.21 -0.88 4.65
C GLY A 234 -2.99 0.43 4.67
N SER A 235 -2.28 1.57 4.69
CA SER A 235 -2.93 2.89 4.67
C SER A 235 -3.56 3.21 3.30
N ALA A 236 -2.92 2.85 2.18
CA ALA A 236 -3.55 2.95 0.86
C ALA A 236 -4.82 2.10 0.77
N THR A 237 -4.78 0.86 1.29
CA THR A 237 -5.95 -0.03 1.36
C THR A 237 -7.04 0.53 2.29
N ALA A 238 -6.68 1.26 3.34
CA ALA A 238 -7.65 1.79 4.31
C ALA A 238 -8.46 2.97 3.79
N ILE A 239 -7.86 3.80 2.93
CA ILE A 239 -8.57 4.96 2.38
C ILE A 239 -9.55 4.56 1.27
N VAL A 240 -9.41 3.35 0.71
CA VAL A 240 -10.30 2.81 -0.33
C VAL A 240 -11.18 1.69 0.23
N ASP A 241 -12.48 1.97 0.35
CA ASP A 241 -13.44 1.00 0.88
C ASP A 241 -14.39 0.50 -0.21
N PHE A 242 -14.04 -0.64 -0.80
CA PHE A 242 -14.85 -1.28 -1.83
C PHE A 242 -16.26 -1.66 -1.36
N GLU A 243 -16.55 -1.71 -0.04
CA GLU A 243 -17.90 -1.99 0.48
C GLU A 243 -18.87 -0.85 0.15
N GLN A 244 -18.38 0.34 -0.18
CA GLN A 244 -19.17 1.49 -0.58
C GLN A 244 -19.70 1.38 -2.03
N ILE A 245 -19.21 0.43 -2.81
CA ILE A 245 -19.66 0.21 -4.19
C ILE A 245 -20.98 -0.55 -4.17
N LYS A 246 -22.09 0.14 -4.48
CA LYS A 246 -23.46 -0.44 -4.46
C LYS A 246 -23.64 -1.67 -5.36
N LYS A 247 -22.92 -1.73 -6.48
CA LYS A 247 -22.95 -2.83 -7.46
C LYS A 247 -21.52 -3.18 -7.86
N PRO A 248 -20.80 -3.94 -7.03
CA PRO A 248 -19.40 -4.24 -7.29
C PRO A 248 -19.27 -5.14 -8.52
N GLY A 249 -18.44 -4.74 -9.49
CA GLY A 249 -18.07 -5.57 -10.62
C GLY A 249 -17.05 -6.66 -10.23
N PRO A 250 -16.55 -7.43 -11.21
CA PRO A 250 -15.68 -8.58 -10.94
C PRO A 250 -14.43 -8.25 -10.11
N TYR A 251 -13.76 -7.14 -10.43
CA TYR A 251 -12.56 -6.69 -9.72
C TYR A 251 -12.85 -6.26 -8.28
N SER A 252 -13.91 -5.47 -8.08
CA SER A 252 -14.37 -5.05 -6.75
C SER A 252 -14.77 -6.25 -5.90
N GLN A 253 -15.46 -7.23 -6.48
CA GLN A 253 -15.83 -8.46 -5.77
C GLN A 253 -14.61 -9.30 -5.36
N MET A 254 -13.56 -9.34 -6.19
CA MET A 254 -12.30 -9.98 -5.83
C MET A 254 -11.69 -9.32 -4.60
N ASN A 255 -11.57 -7.99 -4.59
CA ASN A 255 -11.05 -7.22 -3.46
C ASN A 255 -11.91 -7.39 -2.19
N LEU A 256 -13.24 -7.38 -2.32
CA LEU A 256 -14.16 -7.63 -1.20
C LEU A 256 -13.97 -9.03 -0.61
N ARG A 257 -13.75 -10.06 -1.45
CA ARG A 257 -13.46 -11.42 -0.98
C ARG A 257 -12.12 -11.47 -0.24
N GLN A 258 -11.08 -10.85 -0.78
CA GLN A 258 -9.77 -10.78 -0.15
C GLN A 258 -9.85 -10.08 1.22
N LYS A 259 -10.50 -8.90 1.27
CA LYS A 259 -10.76 -8.16 2.51
C LYS A 259 -11.48 -9.03 3.54
N LYS A 260 -12.59 -9.66 3.16
CA LYS A 260 -13.37 -10.54 4.05
C LYS A 260 -12.54 -11.72 4.58
N THR A 261 -11.70 -12.31 3.73
CA THR A 261 -10.79 -13.39 4.13
C THR A 261 -9.79 -12.92 5.18
N ASN A 262 -9.15 -11.77 4.95
CA ASN A 262 -8.22 -11.17 5.89
C ASN A 262 -8.90 -10.74 7.21
N ASP A 263 -10.08 -10.11 7.14
CA ASP A 263 -10.86 -9.73 8.32
C ASP A 263 -11.15 -10.93 9.22
N ARG A 264 -11.61 -12.05 8.63
CA ARG A 264 -11.87 -13.29 9.37
C ARG A 264 -10.62 -13.89 10.01
N ARG A 265 -9.44 -13.67 9.39
CA ARG A 265 -8.16 -14.21 9.85
C ARG A 265 -7.33 -13.20 10.63
N MET A 266 -7.89 -12.03 10.98
CA MET A 266 -7.10 -10.94 11.55
C MET A 266 -6.26 -11.35 12.78
N PRO A 267 -6.76 -12.13 13.76
CA PRO A 267 -5.92 -12.59 14.87
C PRO A 267 -4.71 -13.40 14.39
N ILE A 268 -4.90 -14.27 13.41
CA ILE A 268 -3.83 -15.09 12.79
C ILE A 268 -2.85 -14.20 12.02
N ASN A 269 -3.34 -13.19 11.31
CA ASN A 269 -2.48 -12.26 10.59
C ASN A 269 -1.58 -11.46 11.54
N PHE A 270 -2.08 -11.05 12.72
CA PHE A 270 -1.25 -10.43 13.76
C PHE A 270 -0.20 -11.40 14.33
N ASP A 271 -0.56 -12.67 14.54
CA ASP A 271 0.40 -13.68 15.01
C ASP A 271 1.47 -13.97 13.93
N LEU A 272 1.08 -13.97 12.65
CA LEU A 272 1.99 -14.08 11.51
C LEU A 272 2.97 -12.89 11.43
N LEU A 273 2.49 -11.66 11.64
CA LEU A 273 3.36 -10.48 11.73
C LEU A 273 4.42 -10.68 12.82
N ASN A 274 4.01 -11.16 14.00
CA ASN A 274 4.94 -11.41 15.11
C ASN A 274 5.99 -12.46 14.76
N ILE A 275 5.60 -13.55 14.09
CA ILE A 275 6.54 -14.57 13.61
C ILE A 275 7.50 -13.98 12.58
N ALA A 276 6.99 -13.21 11.60
CA ALA A 276 7.81 -12.60 10.57
C ALA A 276 8.87 -11.65 11.16
N VAL A 277 8.47 -10.75 12.07
CA VAL A 277 9.41 -9.85 12.75
C VAL A 277 10.45 -10.63 13.55
N SER A 278 10.04 -11.64 14.32
CA SER A 278 10.97 -12.48 15.06
C SER A 278 12.00 -13.18 14.15
N GLN A 279 11.57 -13.70 13.00
CA GLN A 279 12.46 -14.35 12.05
C GLN A 279 13.42 -13.36 11.38
N MET A 280 12.96 -12.16 11.00
CA MET A 280 13.82 -11.12 10.44
C MET A 280 14.82 -10.57 11.46
N GLN A 281 14.48 -10.51 12.75
CA GLN A 281 15.43 -10.15 13.80
C GLN A 281 16.50 -11.23 13.99
N ALA A 282 16.13 -12.51 13.89
CA ALA A 282 17.07 -13.62 14.01
C ALA A 282 17.97 -13.78 12.78
N ASN A 283 17.44 -13.54 11.58
CA ASN A 283 18.11 -13.68 10.29
C ASN A 283 17.84 -12.44 9.42
N PRO A 284 18.62 -11.35 9.56
CA PRO A 284 18.35 -10.07 8.91
C PRO A 284 18.81 -10.01 7.43
N ASP A 285 18.96 -11.15 6.76
CA ASP A 285 19.38 -11.20 5.36
C ASP A 285 18.23 -10.92 4.38
N GLU A 286 18.58 -10.55 3.14
CA GLU A 286 17.60 -10.20 2.09
C GLU A 286 16.78 -11.41 1.62
N GLU A 287 17.30 -12.64 1.75
CA GLU A 287 16.56 -13.85 1.38
C GLU A 287 15.39 -14.10 2.36
N THR A 288 15.66 -13.99 3.67
CA THR A 288 14.67 -14.05 4.73
C THR A 288 13.62 -12.95 4.53
N TYR A 289 14.05 -11.71 4.26
CA TYR A 289 13.14 -10.62 3.92
C TYR A 289 12.23 -10.98 2.73
N ARG A 290 12.81 -11.42 1.60
CA ARG A 290 12.06 -11.73 0.37
C ARG A 290 11.04 -12.84 0.58
N HIS A 291 11.38 -13.88 1.35
CA HIS A 291 10.45 -14.97 1.67
C HIS A 291 9.27 -14.48 2.51
N LEU A 292 9.54 -13.74 3.58
CA LEU A 292 8.50 -13.21 4.46
C LEU A 292 7.67 -12.11 3.79
N TYR A 293 8.28 -11.27 2.95
CA TYR A 293 7.58 -10.35 2.07
C TYR A 293 6.62 -11.09 1.15
N THR A 294 7.07 -12.18 0.52
CA THR A 294 6.20 -12.98 -0.37
C THR A 294 5.00 -13.56 0.39
N ILE A 295 5.20 -14.04 1.63
CA ILE A 295 4.11 -14.56 2.47
C ILE A 295 3.17 -13.44 2.92
N GLY A 296 3.71 -12.30 3.36
CA GLY A 296 2.96 -11.23 4.01
C GLY A 296 2.29 -10.24 3.06
N MET A 297 2.96 -9.91 1.95
CA MET A 297 2.62 -8.77 1.09
C MET A 297 2.14 -9.20 -0.30
N SER A 298 2.42 -10.43 -0.75
CA SER A 298 1.99 -10.85 -2.09
C SER A 298 0.54 -11.34 -2.13
N GLY A 299 -0.07 -11.25 -3.31
CA GLY A 299 -1.40 -11.81 -3.57
C GLY A 299 -1.48 -13.34 -3.45
N ALA A 300 -0.35 -14.06 -3.38
CA ALA A 300 -0.34 -15.53 -3.28
C ALA A 300 -1.02 -16.04 -1.99
N TYR A 301 -1.05 -15.22 -0.94
CA TYR A 301 -1.66 -15.54 0.34
C TYR A 301 -2.73 -14.52 0.76
N ASP A 302 -3.39 -13.87 -0.20
CA ASP A 302 -4.36 -12.79 0.04
C ASP A 302 -3.75 -11.52 0.66
N ALA A 303 -2.43 -11.34 0.63
CA ALA A 303 -1.70 -10.19 1.18
C ALA A 303 -2.09 -9.85 2.64
N PRO A 304 -1.86 -10.75 3.60
CA PRO A 304 -2.38 -10.60 4.97
C PRO A 304 -1.88 -9.34 5.68
N MET A 305 -0.69 -8.85 5.35
CA MET A 305 -0.12 -7.65 5.95
C MET A 305 -0.78 -6.36 5.46
N TYR A 306 -1.33 -6.32 4.24
CA TYR A 306 -2.21 -5.22 3.81
C TYR A 306 -3.41 -5.13 4.75
N GLY A 307 -3.95 -6.29 5.14
CA GLY A 307 -5.04 -6.39 6.12
C GLY A 307 -4.66 -5.86 7.49
N VAL A 308 -3.48 -6.22 8.02
CA VAL A 308 -2.99 -5.73 9.32
C VAL A 308 -2.76 -4.22 9.28
N GLY A 309 -1.99 -3.72 8.31
CA GLY A 309 -1.72 -2.29 8.16
C GLY A 309 -3.01 -1.47 7.98
N ARG A 310 -4.00 -2.01 7.25
CA ARG A 310 -5.32 -1.38 7.11
C ARG A 310 -6.04 -1.23 8.44
N VAL A 311 -6.09 -2.30 9.25
CA VAL A 311 -6.75 -2.25 10.57
C VAL A 311 -6.05 -1.28 11.50
N VAL A 312 -4.72 -1.30 11.53
CA VAL A 312 -3.91 -0.34 12.31
C VAL A 312 -4.25 1.09 11.92
N PHE A 313 -4.11 1.41 10.62
CA PHE A 313 -4.34 2.76 10.11
C PHE A 313 -5.78 3.22 10.35
N ALA A 314 -6.78 2.43 9.96
CA ALA A 314 -8.18 2.78 10.14
C ALA A 314 -8.56 2.97 11.62
N THR A 315 -7.95 2.19 12.54
CA THR A 315 -8.16 2.36 13.98
C THR A 315 -7.58 3.68 14.44
N VAL A 316 -6.34 4.02 14.07
CA VAL A 316 -5.72 5.29 14.46
C VAL A 316 -6.48 6.48 13.90
N VAL A 317 -6.86 6.48 12.61
CA VAL A 317 -7.66 7.53 11.95
C VAL A 317 -8.96 7.86 12.69
N ASN A 318 -9.57 6.87 13.33
CA ASN A 318 -10.82 7.06 14.08
C ASN A 318 -10.62 7.61 15.50
N HIS A 319 -9.38 7.70 15.99
CA HIS A 319 -9.07 8.10 17.37
C HIS A 319 -8.12 9.30 17.48
N VAL A 320 -7.51 9.74 16.37
CA VAL A 320 -6.63 10.92 16.34
C VAL A 320 -7.12 11.93 15.30
N ASP A 321 -6.78 13.20 15.48
CA ASP A 321 -7.08 14.21 14.47
C ASP A 321 -6.17 14.08 13.23
N SER A 322 -6.58 14.71 12.13
CA SER A 322 -5.85 14.65 10.85
C SER A 322 -4.41 15.18 10.95
N LYS A 323 -4.13 16.14 11.83
CA LYS A 323 -2.78 16.70 11.99
C LYS A 323 -1.86 15.69 12.68
N THR A 324 -2.34 15.05 13.75
CA THR A 324 -1.63 13.95 14.41
C THR A 324 -1.41 12.79 13.45
N LEU A 325 -2.43 12.40 12.68
CA LEU A 325 -2.30 11.32 11.69
C LEU A 325 -1.18 11.59 10.68
N LEU A 326 -1.19 12.77 10.04
CA LEU A 326 -0.19 13.12 9.05
C LEU A 326 1.22 13.21 9.65
N CYS A 327 1.35 13.65 10.91
CA CYS A 327 2.62 13.61 11.62
C CYS A 327 3.10 12.17 11.84
N LEU A 328 2.23 11.26 12.31
CA LEU A 328 2.59 9.86 12.53
C LEU A 328 3.04 9.17 11.24
N MET A 329 2.45 9.52 10.09
CA MET A 329 2.86 9.00 8.79
C MET A 329 4.21 9.55 8.30
N LYS A 330 4.59 10.77 8.72
CA LYS A 330 5.91 11.37 8.39
C LYS A 330 7.05 10.74 9.20
N ASN A 331 6.72 10.21 10.37
CA ASN A 331 7.69 9.60 11.27
C ASN A 331 7.89 8.11 10.96
N ASP A 332 8.87 7.52 11.64
CA ASP A 332 9.08 6.08 11.68
C ASP A 332 7.75 5.31 11.85
N PRO A 333 7.51 4.24 11.09
CA PRO A 333 6.28 3.45 11.20
C PRO A 333 6.02 2.96 12.64
N ALA A 334 7.05 2.84 13.47
CA ALA A 334 6.93 2.51 14.88
C ALA A 334 6.03 3.48 15.65
N ASP A 335 6.03 4.79 15.32
CA ASP A 335 5.19 5.78 16.00
C ASP A 335 3.70 5.50 15.78
N MET A 336 3.32 5.17 14.55
CA MET A 336 1.94 4.78 14.20
C MET A 336 1.55 3.46 14.88
N LEU A 337 2.46 2.47 14.88
CA LEU A 337 2.22 1.16 15.48
C LEU A 337 2.11 1.24 17.00
N LEU A 338 2.98 2.00 17.68
CA LEU A 338 2.89 2.24 19.12
C LEU A 338 1.61 3.01 19.49
N THR A 339 1.19 3.96 18.65
CA THR A 339 -0.09 4.66 18.82
C THR A 339 -1.27 3.67 18.76
N TYR A 340 -1.28 2.77 17.78
CA TYR A 340 -2.28 1.69 17.71
C TYR A 340 -2.23 0.77 18.92
N GLN A 341 -1.03 0.35 19.36
CA GLN A 341 -0.87 -0.52 20.53
C GLN A 341 -1.48 0.11 21.78
N GLY A 342 -1.24 1.41 22.00
CA GLY A 342 -1.83 2.12 23.13
C GLY A 342 -3.36 2.20 23.08
N LEU A 343 -3.97 2.17 21.89
CA LEU A 343 -5.43 2.02 21.72
C LEU A 343 -5.89 0.60 22.04
N ALA A 344 -5.16 -0.41 21.54
CA ALA A 344 -5.47 -1.83 21.77
C ALA A 344 -5.35 -2.23 23.25
N ASP A 345 -4.41 -1.65 24.00
CA ASP A 345 -4.27 -1.86 25.44
C ASP A 345 -5.48 -1.35 26.24
N ARG A 346 -6.23 -0.39 25.69
CA ARG A 346 -7.41 0.23 26.32
C ARG A 346 -8.72 -0.39 25.87
N ASP A 347 -8.74 -1.06 24.71
CA ASP A 347 -9.92 -1.64 24.09
C ASP A 347 -9.63 -3.03 23.56
N THR A 348 -10.13 -4.04 24.28
CA THR A 348 -9.91 -5.47 23.99
C THR A 348 -10.55 -5.95 22.70
N ARG A 349 -11.34 -5.11 22.01
CA ARG A 349 -11.83 -5.40 20.66
C ARG A 349 -10.71 -5.36 19.63
N PHE A 350 -9.63 -4.64 19.90
CA PHE A 350 -8.46 -4.58 19.02
C PHE A 350 -7.42 -5.61 19.45
N LYS A 351 -6.87 -6.34 18.47
CA LYS A 351 -5.76 -7.27 18.71
C LYS A 351 -4.48 -6.45 18.85
N GLY A 352 -3.85 -6.52 20.01
CA GLY A 352 -2.51 -5.97 20.23
C GLY A 352 -1.42 -6.78 19.51
N PHE A 353 -0.24 -6.18 19.39
CA PHE A 353 0.93 -6.83 18.79
C PHE A 353 1.52 -7.90 19.71
N GLY A 354 2.18 -8.89 19.09
CA GLY A 354 2.93 -9.91 19.80
C GLY A 354 4.28 -9.41 20.35
N PRO A 355 4.95 -10.21 21.18
CA PRO A 355 6.14 -9.80 21.91
C PRO A 355 7.33 -9.38 21.01
N ALA A 356 7.56 -10.04 19.87
CA ALA A 356 8.69 -9.71 19.00
C ALA A 356 8.50 -8.35 18.33
N VAL A 357 7.26 -8.03 17.92
CA VAL A 357 6.91 -6.71 17.40
C VAL A 357 7.09 -5.66 18.50
N LEU A 358 6.55 -5.89 19.71
CA LEU A 358 6.67 -4.93 20.81
C LEU A 358 8.12 -4.71 21.24
N GLU A 359 8.94 -5.76 21.29
CA GLU A 359 10.37 -5.66 21.55
C GLU A 359 11.07 -4.79 20.49
N TYR A 360 10.78 -5.02 19.21
CA TYR A 360 11.31 -4.19 18.13
C TYR A 360 10.87 -2.72 18.28
N LEU A 361 9.57 -2.46 18.47
CA LEU A 361 9.01 -1.11 18.56
C LEU A 361 9.54 -0.33 19.77
N ASN A 362 9.67 -0.97 20.93
CA ASN A 362 10.15 -0.32 22.16
C ASN A 362 11.65 0.05 22.12
N ASN A 363 12.40 -0.47 21.16
CA ASN A 363 13.80 -0.13 20.93
C ASN A 363 13.99 1.00 19.89
N ARG A 364 12.90 1.59 19.39
CA ARG A 364 12.92 2.74 18.46
C ARG A 364 12.73 4.05 19.22
N ASP A 365 13.31 5.12 18.69
CA ASP A 365 13.11 6.47 19.21
C ASP A 365 11.71 6.97 18.80
N PHE A 366 10.80 7.06 19.77
CA PHE A 366 9.47 7.61 19.55
C PHE A 366 9.53 9.12 19.35
N THR A 367 8.96 9.63 18.25
CA THR A 367 8.91 11.07 17.97
C THR A 367 7.51 11.61 18.23
N PRO A 368 7.26 12.33 19.35
CA PRO A 368 5.90 12.72 19.72
C PRO A 368 5.26 13.67 18.71
N CYS A 369 4.13 13.26 18.14
CA CYS A 369 3.28 14.14 17.37
C CYS A 369 2.46 15.05 18.31
N LYS A 370 2.78 16.35 18.33
CA LYS A 370 2.02 17.34 19.11
C LYS A 370 0.67 17.60 18.43
N SER A 371 -0.42 17.20 19.11
CA SER A 371 -1.79 17.61 18.78
C SER A 371 -1.92 19.13 18.73
#